data_AF-E2ACQ6-F1
#
_entry.id   AF-E2ACQ6-F1
#
_cell.length_a   1.000
_cell.length_b   1.000
_cell.length_c   1.000
_cell.angle_alpha   90.00
_cell.angle_beta   90.00
_cell.angle_gamma   90.00
#
_symmetry.space_group_name_H-M   'P 1'
#
loop_
_entity.id
_entity.type
_entity.pdbx_description
1 polymer ?
#
loop_
_entity_poly.entity_id
_entity_poly.type
_entity_poly.pdbx_seq_one_letter_code
_entity_poly.pdbx_strand_id
1 'polypeptide(L)'
;MDELKLKETYLVLFKICQGLFDEALSRFFFQAYLVDYYVYSSKCFPGEPPNHIGFSYILPSTLQSSVGLVTVPITSTKHRPIGQLTVEYVVIKPIPDYPWDTSISYAKHWEQRWSGLDVGHRGLGTSFKFEMKNCANVRENTIASLKTASYHGADMVEFDVQLSKDLIPVIYHDFYVSISMKRKKQIEAMDMLEIPVKDLTLEQLHLLKDYCYPADSLGKVLYFVDKAEQRVNKLVYHTAEGREKNPRFFDEDLEDHQPFPTLQTVLQELEQHVGCNIEIKWTMQLKDGTFELNHPFDLNIYLDIILKVVLEYGGDRKIVFSAFNPDICAMIRLKQNKYPVIFLTQGVTLKYPTYHDPRCQTIPMAIKHALAADILGINVHTEDILRDPSQVKLVKDAGLIMFCWGDDNNDKATIQYLKKLGLHAVIYDKIDEYNAKEVKESIFLVDARESQKELIALAHCSQIPQTQISTPLNTEKECYLDRPSTTISFTKNSIGGENIYSVPTLKISANCEENKEINEITKDFSTCANTFGNLAANTKNVSNLICGQSTALSEIYGEDEAAKDCL
;
A
#
# COMPACT_ATOMS: atom_id res chain seq x y z
N MET A 1 23.07 7.22 -7.69
CA MET A 1 22.07 7.76 -8.65
C MET A 1 20.76 8.02 -7.93
N ASP A 2 20.31 7.09 -7.10
CA ASP A 2 19.06 7.14 -6.32
C ASP A 2 19.01 8.29 -5.31
N GLU A 3 20.15 8.74 -4.77
CA GLU A 3 20.21 9.94 -3.91
C GLU A 3 19.67 11.20 -4.60
N LEU A 4 19.96 11.40 -5.90
CA LEU A 4 19.38 12.50 -6.67
C LEU A 4 17.87 12.33 -6.86
N LYS A 5 17.41 11.08 -7.05
CA LYS A 5 15.97 10.76 -7.21
C LYS A 5 15.17 11.16 -5.97
N LEU A 6 15.74 10.96 -4.77
CA LEU A 6 15.07 11.21 -3.49
C LEU A 6 15.14 12.67 -3.02
N LYS A 7 16.22 13.40 -3.33
CA LYS A 7 16.47 14.75 -2.79
C LYS A 7 15.91 15.89 -3.65
N GLU A 8 16.05 15.84 -4.98
CA GLU A 8 15.80 17.01 -5.86
C GLU A 8 15.01 16.69 -7.14
N THR A 9 14.62 15.45 -7.35
CA THR A 9 14.00 14.99 -8.60
C THR A 9 12.49 14.93 -8.48
N TYR A 10 11.78 15.54 -9.43
CA TYR A 10 10.38 15.18 -9.68
C TYR A 10 10.39 14.08 -10.74
N LEU A 11 9.51 13.08 -10.59
CA LEU A 11 9.27 12.09 -11.64
C LEU A 11 7.87 12.28 -12.20
N VAL A 12 7.72 12.03 -13.50
CA VAL A 12 6.40 11.89 -14.09
C VAL A 12 6.26 10.47 -14.61
N LEU A 13 5.21 9.79 -14.15
CA LEU A 13 4.70 8.59 -14.78
C LEU A 13 3.72 9.04 -15.86
N PHE A 14 3.95 8.66 -17.12
CA PHE A 14 2.97 8.82 -18.19
C PHE A 14 2.36 7.46 -18.53
N LYS A 15 1.03 7.37 -18.53
CA LYS A 15 0.29 6.20 -19.01
C LYS A 15 -0.19 6.43 -20.43
N ILE A 16 0.26 5.59 -21.35
CA ILE A 16 -0.26 5.47 -22.72
C ILE A 16 -0.88 4.08 -22.83
N CYS A 17 -1.87 3.87 -23.72
CA CYS A 17 -2.83 2.75 -23.69
C CYS A 17 -2.27 1.32 -23.48
N GLN A 18 -1.00 1.06 -23.78
CA GLN A 18 -0.34 -0.23 -23.52
C GLN A 18 1.07 -0.12 -22.86
N GLY A 19 1.43 1.03 -22.27
CA GLY A 19 2.78 1.23 -21.70
C GLY A 19 2.88 2.33 -20.63
N LEU A 20 3.83 2.13 -19.71
CA LEU A 20 4.29 3.13 -18.74
C LEU A 20 5.61 3.73 -19.23
N PHE A 21 5.77 5.04 -19.05
CA PHE A 21 7.03 5.75 -19.22
C PHE A 21 7.33 6.59 -17.98
N ASP A 22 8.47 6.30 -17.35
CA ASP A 22 8.92 6.90 -16.10
C ASP A 22 10.22 7.68 -16.36
N GLU A 23 10.21 9.02 -16.24
CA GLU A 23 11.43 9.83 -16.41
C GLU A 23 11.79 10.61 -15.12
N ALA A 24 13.07 10.57 -14.76
CA ALA A 24 13.60 11.14 -13.53
C ALA A 24 14.22 12.53 -13.77
N LEU A 25 13.46 13.61 -13.54
CA LEU A 25 13.87 14.97 -13.88
C LEU A 25 14.30 15.82 -12.67
N SER A 26 15.60 16.11 -12.60
CA SER A 26 16.17 17.08 -11.64
C SER A 26 15.83 18.55 -11.93
N ARG A 27 15.15 18.84 -13.05
CA ARG A 27 14.74 20.20 -13.47
C ARG A 27 13.35 20.23 -14.10
N PHE A 28 12.42 19.48 -13.54
CA PHE A 28 11.05 19.29 -14.04
C PHE A 28 10.38 20.55 -14.62
N PHE A 29 10.34 21.68 -13.91
CA PHE A 29 9.70 22.92 -14.40
C PHE A 29 10.32 23.53 -15.67
N PHE A 30 11.48 23.07 -16.13
CA PHE A 30 12.23 23.61 -17.26
C PHE A 30 12.43 22.64 -18.42
N GLN A 31 11.92 21.41 -18.34
CA GLN A 31 12.12 20.36 -19.34
C GLN A 31 10.79 19.90 -19.93
N ALA A 32 10.63 20.09 -21.24
CA ALA A 32 9.48 19.59 -22.00
C ALA A 32 9.73 18.15 -22.48
N TYR A 33 8.69 17.33 -22.45
CA TYR A 33 8.72 15.99 -23.03
C TYR A 33 8.35 16.07 -24.52
N LEU A 34 9.10 15.36 -25.36
CA LEU A 34 8.83 15.19 -26.78
C LEU A 34 8.35 13.76 -27.04
N VAL A 35 7.16 13.62 -27.63
CA VAL A 35 6.61 12.33 -28.07
C VAL A 35 6.60 12.32 -29.60
N ASP A 36 7.49 11.54 -30.21
CA ASP A 36 7.57 11.36 -31.66
C ASP A 36 6.75 10.12 -32.10
N TYR A 37 5.97 10.24 -33.17
CA TYR A 37 5.07 9.19 -33.66
C TYR A 37 5.57 8.59 -34.97
N TYR A 38 5.68 7.27 -35.01
CA TYR A 38 6.18 6.49 -36.14
C TYR A 38 5.13 5.50 -36.62
N VAL A 39 4.90 5.44 -37.95
CA VAL A 39 3.88 4.57 -38.55
C VAL A 39 4.47 3.79 -39.73
N TYR A 40 4.21 2.48 -39.76
CA TYR A 40 4.53 1.64 -40.91
C TYR A 40 3.60 1.94 -42.08
N SER A 41 4.15 1.99 -43.30
CA SER A 41 3.34 2.08 -44.51
C SER A 41 2.46 0.84 -44.66
N SER A 42 1.22 0.99 -45.13
CA SER A 42 0.35 -0.15 -45.51
C SER A 42 0.86 -0.98 -46.70
N LYS A 43 2.04 -0.62 -47.22
CA LYS A 43 2.80 -1.33 -48.26
C LYS A 43 4.23 -1.65 -47.83
N CYS A 44 4.54 -1.67 -46.52
CA CYS A 44 5.89 -1.91 -46.05
C CYS A 44 6.40 -3.32 -46.39
N PHE A 45 7.67 -3.42 -46.75
CA PHE A 45 8.37 -4.69 -46.91
C PHE A 45 8.96 -5.17 -45.57
N PRO A 46 9.14 -6.49 -45.36
CA PRO A 46 9.77 -7.01 -44.15
C PRO A 46 11.18 -6.43 -43.93
N GLY A 47 11.35 -5.68 -42.83
CA GLY A 47 12.60 -5.00 -42.48
C GLY A 47 12.67 -3.51 -42.84
N GLU A 48 11.67 -2.92 -43.48
CA GLU A 48 11.58 -1.47 -43.60
C GLU A 48 11.24 -0.81 -42.24
N PRO A 49 11.91 0.28 -41.84
CA PRO A 49 11.59 0.99 -40.60
C PRO A 49 10.30 1.82 -40.73
N PRO A 50 9.63 2.15 -39.61
CA PRO A 50 8.43 2.98 -39.62
C PRO A 50 8.77 4.45 -39.88
N ASN A 51 7.87 5.17 -40.54
CA ASN A 51 8.08 6.56 -40.93
C ASN A 51 7.66 7.52 -39.81
N HIS A 52 8.50 8.51 -39.49
CA HIS A 52 8.14 9.61 -38.58
C HIS A 52 7.04 10.48 -39.21
N ILE A 53 5.85 10.49 -38.62
CA ILE A 53 4.68 11.24 -39.14
C ILE A 53 4.51 12.61 -38.48
N GLY A 54 4.92 12.76 -37.22
CA GLY A 54 4.77 13.97 -36.42
C GLY A 54 5.16 13.75 -34.97
N PHE A 55 4.93 14.78 -34.15
CA PHE A 55 5.37 14.88 -32.76
C PHE A 55 4.37 15.64 -31.87
N SER A 56 4.51 15.51 -30.55
CA SER A 56 3.79 16.29 -29.53
C SER A 56 4.74 16.78 -28.45
N TYR A 57 4.50 17.97 -27.91
CA TYR A 57 5.18 18.49 -26.72
C TYR A 57 4.25 18.46 -25.52
N ILE A 58 4.69 17.86 -24.41
CA ILE A 58 4.06 18.00 -23.10
C ILE A 58 4.91 18.95 -22.27
N LEU A 59 4.34 20.09 -21.89
CA LEU A 59 5.04 21.13 -21.12
C LEU A 59 4.74 20.98 -19.62
N PRO A 60 5.70 21.19 -18.71
CA PRO A 60 5.48 21.12 -17.27
C PRO A 60 4.33 22.01 -16.76
N SER A 61 4.10 23.16 -17.41
CA SER A 61 2.99 24.08 -17.13
C SER A 61 1.59 23.52 -17.41
N THR A 62 1.48 22.39 -18.11
CA THR A 62 0.23 21.65 -18.32
C THR A 62 -0.04 20.61 -17.22
N LEU A 63 0.96 20.28 -16.41
CA LEU A 63 0.92 19.26 -15.37
C LEU A 63 0.64 19.92 -14.01
N GLN A 64 -0.58 20.46 -13.85
CA GLN A 64 -0.93 21.38 -12.76
C GLN A 64 -1.22 20.68 -11.42
N SER A 65 -1.78 19.47 -11.45
CA SER A 65 -2.09 18.65 -10.28
C SER A 65 -1.04 17.55 -10.08
N SER A 66 -1.06 16.84 -8.95
CA SER A 66 -0.18 15.66 -8.77
C SER A 66 -0.64 14.43 -9.56
N VAL A 67 -1.91 14.37 -9.95
CA VAL A 67 -2.50 13.35 -10.83
C VAL A 67 -3.45 14.07 -11.78
N GLY A 68 -3.47 13.72 -13.06
CA GLY A 68 -4.40 14.33 -14.00
C GLY A 68 -4.37 13.74 -15.40
N LEU A 69 -5.14 14.37 -16.28
CA LEU A 69 -5.21 14.08 -17.70
C LEU A 69 -4.69 15.29 -18.47
N VAL A 70 -3.83 15.06 -19.46
CA VAL A 70 -3.34 16.12 -20.37
C VAL A 70 -3.65 15.74 -21.82
N THR A 71 -4.21 16.67 -22.59
CA THR A 71 -4.44 16.50 -24.04
C THR A 71 -3.58 17.50 -24.81
N VAL A 72 -2.74 17.00 -25.73
CA VAL A 72 -1.81 17.80 -26.55
C VAL A 72 -2.01 17.49 -28.03
N PRO A 73 -1.83 18.46 -28.94
CA PRO A 73 -1.97 18.21 -30.37
C PRO A 73 -0.82 17.33 -30.91
N ILE A 74 -1.15 16.44 -31.85
CA ILE A 74 -0.16 15.73 -32.67
C ILE A 74 0.13 16.61 -33.89
N THR A 75 1.35 17.11 -33.98
CA THR A 75 1.83 18.03 -35.01
C THR A 75 2.66 17.27 -36.04
N SER A 76 2.19 17.18 -37.28
CA SER A 76 2.92 16.53 -38.36
C SER A 76 4.30 17.15 -38.62
N THR A 77 5.18 16.40 -39.30
CA THR A 77 6.45 16.89 -39.86
C THR A 77 6.33 18.07 -40.84
N LYS A 78 5.10 18.50 -41.18
CA LYS A 78 4.78 19.69 -41.98
C LYS A 78 4.12 20.82 -41.16
N HIS A 79 4.26 20.77 -39.83
CA HIS A 79 3.69 21.71 -38.86
C HIS A 79 2.16 21.91 -38.95
N ARG A 80 1.43 20.85 -39.31
CA ARG A 80 -0.04 20.82 -39.30
C ARG A 80 -0.55 19.86 -38.22
N PRO A 81 -1.61 20.19 -37.47
CA PRO A 81 -2.25 19.22 -36.58
C PRO A 81 -2.81 18.05 -37.40
N ILE A 82 -2.58 16.83 -36.93
CA ILE A 82 -3.05 15.57 -37.54
C ILE A 82 -3.81 14.66 -36.56
N GLY A 83 -3.90 15.06 -35.29
CA GLY A 83 -4.60 14.35 -34.24
C GLY A 83 -4.36 15.00 -32.88
N GLN A 84 -4.72 14.29 -31.81
CA GLN A 84 -4.43 14.67 -30.42
C GLN A 84 -3.98 13.44 -29.65
N LEU A 85 -3.05 13.62 -28.72
CA LEU A 85 -2.67 12.63 -27.72
C LEU A 85 -3.29 13.05 -26.39
N THR A 86 -3.96 12.11 -25.73
CA THR A 86 -4.45 12.25 -24.36
C THR A 86 -3.65 11.28 -23.49
N VAL A 87 -3.12 11.76 -22.36
CA VAL A 87 -2.25 11.00 -21.46
C VAL A 87 -2.69 11.19 -20.02
N GLU A 88 -2.81 10.10 -19.26
CA GLU A 88 -2.87 10.18 -17.79
C GLU A 88 -1.45 10.35 -17.24
N TYR A 89 -1.30 11.22 -16.25
CA TYR A 89 -0.01 11.49 -15.63
C TYR A 89 -0.07 11.48 -14.10
N VAL A 90 1.06 11.14 -13.49
CA VAL A 90 1.31 11.26 -12.04
C VAL A 90 2.61 12.02 -11.82
N VAL A 91 2.55 13.22 -11.23
CA VAL A 91 3.73 14.02 -10.83
C VAL A 91 4.13 13.65 -9.41
N ILE A 92 5.23 12.92 -9.29
CA ILE A 92 5.83 12.48 -8.04
C ILE A 92 6.81 13.55 -7.56
N LYS A 93 6.65 13.97 -6.31
CA LYS A 93 7.47 14.98 -5.63
C LYS A 93 8.36 14.29 -4.58
N PRO A 94 9.58 14.76 -4.30
CA PRO A 94 10.37 14.27 -3.18
C PRO A 94 9.68 14.61 -1.85
N ILE A 95 9.85 13.79 -0.82
CA ILE A 95 9.25 14.03 0.50
C ILE A 95 9.86 15.32 1.09
N PRO A 96 9.05 16.37 1.41
CA PRO A 96 9.59 17.64 1.89
C PRO A 96 10.37 17.51 3.20
N ASP A 97 11.54 18.16 3.24
CA ASP A 97 12.42 18.32 4.41
C ASP A 97 12.86 17.01 5.10
N TYR A 98 12.83 15.87 4.40
CA TYR A 98 13.24 14.59 4.97
C TYR A 98 14.78 14.36 4.88
N PRO A 99 15.45 13.98 5.99
CA PRO A 99 16.90 13.77 6.02
C PRO A 99 17.29 12.41 5.40
N TRP A 100 17.29 12.33 4.07
CA TRP A 100 17.60 11.11 3.32
C TRP A 100 19.04 10.60 3.54
N ASP A 101 19.15 9.48 4.26
CA ASP A 101 20.29 8.56 4.15
C ASP A 101 20.08 7.59 2.96
N THR A 102 21.09 7.50 2.12
CA THR A 102 21.14 6.64 0.93
C THR A 102 22.41 5.79 0.89
N SER A 103 23.09 5.62 2.04
CA SER A 103 24.23 4.73 2.22
C SER A 103 23.86 3.25 2.01
N ILE A 104 22.61 2.89 2.32
CA ILE A 104 22.03 1.56 2.16
C ILE A 104 20.69 1.67 1.42
N SER A 105 20.33 0.64 0.65
CA SER A 105 19.02 0.50 0.00
C SER A 105 18.55 -0.94 0.12
N TYR A 106 17.34 -1.15 0.61
CA TYR A 106 16.69 -2.46 0.68
C TYR A 106 15.51 -2.59 -0.30
N ALA A 107 15.30 -1.61 -1.18
CA ALA A 107 14.19 -1.59 -2.14
C ALA A 107 14.11 -2.85 -3.05
N LYS A 108 15.21 -3.60 -3.19
CA LYS A 108 15.31 -4.88 -3.91
C LYS A 108 15.85 -6.04 -3.06
N HIS A 109 15.96 -5.88 -1.75
CA HIS A 109 16.56 -6.88 -0.86
C HIS A 109 15.51 -7.88 -0.38
N TRP A 110 15.79 -9.16 -0.62
CA TRP A 110 15.07 -10.30 -0.09
C TRP A 110 16.07 -11.44 0.11
N GLU A 111 16.15 -12.01 1.30
CA GLU A 111 17.10 -13.11 1.55
C GLU A 111 16.61 -14.42 0.95
N GLN A 112 17.53 -15.22 0.40
CA GLN A 112 17.20 -16.47 -0.29
C GLN A 112 16.52 -17.50 0.65
N ARG A 113 16.77 -17.40 1.96
CA ARG A 113 16.15 -18.25 3.00
C ARG A 113 14.73 -17.80 3.39
N TRP A 114 14.27 -16.61 3.02
CA TRP A 114 12.91 -16.14 3.29
C TRP A 114 11.95 -16.71 2.23
N SER A 115 11.52 -17.96 2.43
CA SER A 115 10.62 -18.66 1.53
C SER A 115 9.54 -19.39 2.32
N GLY A 116 8.30 -19.34 1.83
CA GLY A 116 7.13 -19.86 2.54
C GLY A 116 6.89 -19.20 3.90
N LEU A 117 7.10 -17.87 4.03
CA LEU A 117 6.80 -17.14 5.27
C LEU A 117 5.32 -17.21 5.64
N ASP A 118 5.03 -17.18 6.95
CA ASP A 118 3.70 -17.08 7.52
C ASP A 118 3.34 -15.62 7.79
N VAL A 119 2.28 -15.11 7.14
CA VAL A 119 1.88 -13.71 7.26
C VAL A 119 0.44 -13.60 7.77
N GLY A 120 0.28 -12.92 8.91
CA GLY A 120 -1.02 -12.78 9.55
C GLY A 120 -1.87 -11.68 8.91
N HIS A 121 -2.92 -12.05 8.18
CA HIS A 121 -3.88 -11.13 7.57
C HIS A 121 -4.53 -10.27 8.66
N ARG A 122 -4.35 -8.94 8.66
CA ARG A 122 -4.87 -8.03 9.69
C ARG A 122 -4.52 -8.46 11.13
N GLY A 123 -3.41 -9.18 11.29
CA GLY A 123 -3.06 -9.99 12.46
C GLY A 123 -3.63 -11.41 12.39
N LEU A 124 -4.64 -11.74 13.22
CA LEU A 124 -5.28 -13.06 13.27
C LEU A 124 -6.42 -13.26 12.26
N GLY A 125 -6.67 -12.32 11.35
CA GLY A 125 -7.64 -12.48 10.26
C GLY A 125 -8.93 -11.69 10.41
N THR A 126 -9.79 -11.83 9.39
CA THR A 126 -11.08 -11.14 9.30
C THR A 126 -12.03 -11.50 10.45
N SER A 127 -12.66 -10.51 11.07
CA SER A 127 -13.59 -10.72 12.21
C SER A 127 -15.06 -10.86 11.80
N PHE A 128 -15.40 -10.44 10.59
CA PHE A 128 -16.78 -10.39 10.09
C PHE A 128 -16.92 -11.13 8.76
N LYS A 129 -17.35 -12.40 8.83
CA LYS A 129 -17.71 -13.25 7.68
C LYS A 129 -19.09 -13.87 7.94
N PHE A 130 -19.85 -14.14 6.87
CA PHE A 130 -21.20 -14.73 6.95
C PHE A 130 -21.23 -16.02 7.78
N GLU A 131 -20.21 -16.87 7.64
CA GLU A 131 -20.00 -18.01 8.52
C GLU A 131 -19.14 -17.62 9.74
N MET A 132 -19.78 -17.37 10.90
CA MET A 132 -19.13 -16.97 12.17
C MET A 132 -18.08 -17.96 12.75
N LYS A 133 -17.84 -19.08 12.09
CA LYS A 133 -16.78 -20.08 12.36
C LYS A 133 -15.46 -19.75 11.63
N ASN A 134 -15.54 -19.01 10.52
CA ASN A 134 -14.41 -18.62 9.67
C ASN A 134 -13.80 -17.27 10.12
N CYS A 135 -14.45 -16.56 11.06
CA CYS A 135 -13.91 -15.36 11.67
C CYS A 135 -12.73 -15.67 12.61
N ALA A 136 -11.82 -14.69 12.72
CA ALA A 136 -10.83 -14.64 13.78
C ALA A 136 -11.47 -14.51 15.17
N ASN A 137 -10.73 -14.96 16.19
CA ASN A 137 -11.10 -14.82 17.59
C ASN A 137 -10.99 -13.35 18.06
N VAL A 138 -9.79 -12.78 17.92
CA VAL A 138 -9.47 -11.36 18.19
C VAL A 138 -9.90 -10.48 17.00
N ARG A 139 -10.19 -9.19 17.26
CA ARG A 139 -10.61 -8.23 16.23
C ARG A 139 -9.48 -7.87 15.25
N GLU A 140 -9.74 -8.01 13.95
CA GLU A 140 -8.90 -7.55 12.84
C GLU A 140 -8.37 -6.13 13.02
N ASN A 141 -7.14 -5.87 12.57
CA ASN A 141 -6.53 -4.53 12.56
C ASN A 141 -6.53 -3.82 13.94
N THR A 142 -6.36 -4.60 15.01
CA THR A 142 -6.11 -4.12 16.39
C THR A 142 -4.70 -4.52 16.84
N ILE A 143 -4.15 -3.80 17.82
CA ILE A 143 -2.84 -4.12 18.40
C ILE A 143 -2.83 -5.55 18.96
N ALA A 144 -3.89 -5.94 19.67
CA ALA A 144 -4.08 -7.30 20.18
C ALA A 144 -3.98 -8.37 19.08
N SER A 145 -4.64 -8.16 17.93
CA SER A 145 -4.62 -9.10 16.80
C SER A 145 -3.21 -9.27 16.23
N LEU A 146 -2.47 -8.16 16.09
CA LEU A 146 -1.12 -8.14 15.56
C LEU A 146 -0.10 -8.78 16.54
N LYS A 147 -0.18 -8.43 17.84
CA LYS A 147 0.62 -9.06 18.90
C LYS A 147 0.33 -10.56 19.03
N THR A 148 -0.94 -10.99 18.94
CA THR A 148 -1.32 -12.41 19.04
C THR A 148 -0.85 -13.22 17.82
N ALA A 149 -0.91 -12.65 16.60
CA ALA A 149 -0.37 -13.31 15.41
C ALA A 149 1.16 -13.54 15.51
N SER A 150 1.92 -12.55 16.01
CA SER A 150 3.33 -12.72 16.37
C SER A 150 3.52 -13.86 17.38
N TYR A 151 2.77 -13.83 18.49
CA TYR A 151 2.82 -14.87 19.53
C TYR A 151 2.39 -16.27 19.04
N HIS A 152 1.76 -16.36 17.86
CA HIS A 152 1.45 -17.63 17.17
C HIS A 152 2.38 -17.94 16.00
N GLY A 153 3.54 -17.28 15.91
CA GLY A 153 4.64 -17.65 15.02
C GLY A 153 4.53 -17.10 13.60
N ALA A 154 3.78 -16.02 13.40
CA ALA A 154 3.85 -15.24 12.17
C ALA A 154 5.27 -14.67 11.98
N ASP A 155 5.82 -14.75 10.77
CA ASP A 155 7.07 -14.05 10.45
C ASP A 155 6.79 -12.55 10.22
N MET A 156 5.65 -12.25 9.60
CA MET A 156 5.16 -10.89 9.39
C MET A 156 3.69 -10.78 9.78
N VAL A 157 3.24 -9.59 10.14
CA VAL A 157 1.82 -9.25 10.16
C VAL A 157 1.49 -8.33 8.98
N GLU A 158 0.34 -8.56 8.36
CA GLU A 158 -0.24 -7.67 7.36
C GLU A 158 -1.28 -6.76 8.02
N PHE A 159 -1.39 -5.51 7.56
CA PHE A 159 -2.47 -4.61 7.96
C PHE A 159 -2.68 -3.43 6.98
N ASP A 160 -3.93 -2.96 6.93
CA ASP A 160 -4.41 -1.87 6.08
C ASP A 160 -4.16 -0.47 6.66
N VAL A 161 -3.59 0.47 5.89
CA VAL A 161 -3.40 1.88 6.26
C VAL A 161 -4.22 2.81 5.38
N GLN A 162 -4.95 3.74 6.01
CA GLN A 162 -5.53 4.91 5.35
C GLN A 162 -5.47 6.16 6.25
N LEU A 163 -5.69 7.35 5.69
CA LEU A 163 -5.73 8.60 6.48
C LEU A 163 -7.15 8.94 6.97
N SER A 164 -7.23 9.38 8.22
CA SER A 164 -8.38 10.11 8.78
C SER A 164 -8.51 11.53 8.21
N LYS A 165 -9.58 12.23 8.58
CA LYS A 165 -9.86 13.63 8.20
C LYS A 165 -8.79 14.63 8.66
N ASP A 166 -8.25 14.39 9.84
CA ASP A 166 -7.13 15.11 10.47
C ASP A 166 -5.76 14.60 10.00
N LEU A 167 -5.73 13.82 8.90
CA LEU A 167 -4.54 13.32 8.21
C LEU A 167 -3.64 12.39 9.04
N ILE A 168 -4.23 11.65 9.99
CA ILE A 168 -3.50 10.67 10.80
C ILE A 168 -3.62 9.27 10.14
N PRO A 169 -2.51 8.54 9.93
CA PRO A 169 -2.56 7.16 9.45
C PRO A 169 -3.20 6.23 10.50
N VAL A 170 -4.38 5.71 10.18
CA VAL A 170 -5.15 4.75 11.00
C VAL A 170 -5.14 3.37 10.36
N ILE A 171 -5.12 2.32 11.19
CA ILE A 171 -5.22 0.95 10.69
C ILE A 171 -6.68 0.53 10.56
N TYR A 172 -7.16 0.37 9.33
CA TYR A 172 -8.53 -0.08 9.03
C TYR A 172 -8.71 -0.46 7.55
N HIS A 173 -9.42 -1.57 7.28
CA HIS A 173 -9.56 -2.14 5.94
C HIS A 173 -10.51 -1.36 5.02
N ASP A 174 -11.74 -1.12 5.47
CA ASP A 174 -12.81 -0.67 4.58
C ASP A 174 -12.72 0.84 4.38
N PHE A 175 -13.02 1.36 3.18
CA PHE A 175 -13.05 2.82 2.95
C PHE A 175 -14.14 3.55 3.77
N TYR A 176 -15.14 2.79 4.26
CA TYR A 176 -16.32 3.28 4.96
C TYR A 176 -16.50 2.61 6.32
N VAL A 177 -17.06 3.34 7.27
CA VAL A 177 -17.61 2.81 8.52
C VAL A 177 -19.14 2.87 8.47
N SER A 178 -19.79 1.72 8.67
CA SER A 178 -21.25 1.65 8.89
C SER A 178 -21.55 1.99 10.35
N ILE A 179 -22.16 3.15 10.60
CA ILE A 179 -22.50 3.64 11.94
C ILE A 179 -24.01 3.56 12.16
N SER A 180 -24.46 3.10 13.33
CA SER A 180 -25.86 3.26 13.75
C SER A 180 -26.03 4.24 14.91
N MET A 181 -26.98 5.16 14.74
CA MET A 181 -27.35 6.19 15.72
C MET A 181 -28.47 5.74 16.68
N LYS A 182 -28.89 4.46 16.65
CA LYS A 182 -30.05 3.96 17.44
C LYS A 182 -29.80 2.58 18.02
N ARG A 183 -29.92 2.43 19.34
CA ARG A 183 -30.02 1.12 20.00
C ARG A 183 -31.41 0.50 19.77
N LYS A 184 -31.62 -0.11 18.61
CA LYS A 184 -32.74 -1.03 18.35
C LYS A 184 -32.28 -2.47 18.59
N LYS A 185 -33.18 -3.40 18.92
CA LYS A 185 -32.85 -4.85 18.96
C LYS A 185 -32.66 -5.46 17.57
N GLN A 186 -33.14 -4.79 16.53
CA GLN A 186 -32.91 -5.07 15.12
C GLN A 186 -32.62 -3.72 14.45
N ILE A 187 -31.47 -3.59 13.81
CA ILE A 187 -31.15 -2.45 12.96
C ILE A 187 -31.62 -2.80 11.55
N GLU A 188 -32.50 -1.98 10.97
CA GLU A 188 -32.83 -2.08 9.55
C GLU A 188 -31.75 -1.35 8.74
N ALA A 189 -31.56 -1.68 7.47
CA ALA A 189 -30.55 -1.03 6.63
C ALA A 189 -30.71 0.51 6.57
N MET A 190 -31.94 1.01 6.71
CA MET A 190 -32.27 2.44 6.77
C MET A 190 -31.95 3.13 8.12
N ASP A 191 -31.52 2.40 9.14
CA ASP A 191 -30.98 2.95 10.40
C ASP A 191 -29.44 3.02 10.43
N MET A 192 -28.76 2.60 9.35
CA MET A 192 -27.30 2.67 9.19
C MET A 192 -26.90 3.85 8.32
N LEU A 193 -25.78 4.48 8.65
CA LEU A 193 -25.15 5.55 7.90
C LEU A 193 -23.71 5.15 7.59
N GLU A 194 -23.38 5.00 6.31
CA GLU A 194 -22.01 4.79 5.86
C GLU A 194 -21.29 6.13 5.75
N ILE A 195 -20.18 6.28 6.48
CA ILE A 195 -19.32 7.47 6.44
C ILE A 195 -17.91 7.02 6.02
N PRO A 196 -17.26 7.66 5.03
CA PRO A 196 -15.87 7.39 4.73
C PRO A 196 -14.95 7.66 5.93
N VAL A 197 -13.95 6.80 6.16
CA VAL A 197 -12.98 6.96 7.26
C VAL A 197 -12.28 8.32 7.18
N LYS A 198 -11.96 8.77 5.96
CA LYS A 198 -11.37 10.07 5.64
C LYS A 198 -12.20 11.31 6.03
N ASP A 199 -13.47 11.15 6.40
CA ASP A 199 -14.36 12.28 6.78
C ASP A 199 -14.57 12.39 8.30
N LEU A 200 -13.97 11.47 9.06
CA LEU A 200 -13.93 11.43 10.53
C LEU A 200 -12.53 11.72 11.06
N THR A 201 -12.42 12.46 12.17
CA THR A 201 -11.13 12.64 12.89
C THR A 201 -10.72 11.39 13.65
N LEU A 202 -9.47 11.31 14.10
CA LEU A 202 -9.01 10.20 14.94
C LEU A 202 -9.86 10.06 16.22
N GLU A 203 -10.18 11.16 16.91
CA GLU A 203 -11.06 11.10 18.10
C GLU A 203 -12.45 10.55 17.72
N GLN A 204 -13.03 11.00 16.59
CA GLN A 204 -14.33 10.52 16.13
C GLN A 204 -14.31 9.02 15.81
N LEU A 205 -13.22 8.51 15.22
CA LEU A 205 -13.02 7.07 14.97
C LEU A 205 -12.87 6.29 16.28
N HIS A 206 -12.11 6.81 17.26
CA HIS A 206 -11.92 6.17 18.57
C HIS A 206 -13.19 6.17 19.44
N LEU A 207 -14.18 7.03 19.18
CA LEU A 207 -15.51 6.96 19.81
C LEU A 207 -16.41 5.85 19.23
N LEU A 208 -16.08 5.29 18.08
CA LEU A 208 -16.79 4.15 17.50
C LEU A 208 -16.32 2.84 18.15
N LYS A 209 -17.27 2.07 18.70
CA LYS A 209 -17.02 0.73 19.26
C LYS A 209 -17.81 -0.33 18.51
N ASP A 210 -17.37 -1.59 18.58
CA ASP A 210 -18.14 -2.70 18.03
C ASP A 210 -19.48 -2.86 18.75
N TYR A 211 -20.52 -3.21 17.97
CA TYR A 211 -21.78 -3.68 18.51
C TYR A 211 -22.20 -4.96 17.80
N CYS A 212 -21.81 -6.11 18.38
CA CYS A 212 -22.14 -7.42 17.85
C CYS A 212 -23.66 -7.67 17.94
N TYR A 213 -24.35 -7.63 16.79
CA TYR A 213 -25.69 -8.19 16.66
C TYR A 213 -25.65 -9.71 16.43
N PRO A 214 -26.68 -10.46 16.85
CA PRO A 214 -26.74 -11.90 16.63
C PRO A 214 -27.26 -12.23 15.21
N ALA A 215 -26.59 -13.18 14.55
CA ALA A 215 -27.00 -13.96 13.39
C ALA A 215 -27.34 -13.24 12.06
N ASP A 216 -28.17 -12.19 12.07
CA ASP A 216 -28.88 -11.72 10.87
C ASP A 216 -28.23 -10.49 10.18
N SER A 217 -27.08 -10.03 10.67
CA SER A 217 -26.41 -8.82 10.17
C SER A 217 -25.43 -9.12 9.04
N LEU A 218 -25.75 -8.65 7.83
CA LEU A 218 -24.94 -8.82 6.61
C LEU A 218 -23.65 -7.97 6.54
N GLY A 219 -23.26 -7.28 7.63
CA GLY A 219 -22.14 -6.36 7.61
C GLY A 219 -21.64 -5.93 9.00
N LYS A 220 -20.49 -5.23 8.98
CA LYS A 220 -19.72 -4.74 10.13
C LYS A 220 -20.28 -3.40 10.61
N VAL A 221 -21.12 -3.43 11.65
CA VAL A 221 -21.81 -2.25 12.19
C VAL A 221 -21.13 -1.75 13.46
N LEU A 222 -20.71 -0.49 13.45
CA LEU A 222 -20.16 0.22 14.61
C LEU A 222 -21.22 1.07 15.29
N TYR A 223 -21.06 1.29 16.59
CA TYR A 223 -21.97 2.10 17.40
C TYR A 223 -21.22 3.23 18.11
N PHE A 224 -21.81 4.43 18.09
CA PHE A 224 -21.28 5.61 18.77
C PHE A 224 -21.61 5.56 20.27
N VAL A 225 -20.59 5.43 21.13
CA VAL A 225 -20.79 5.36 22.59
C VAL A 225 -20.59 6.74 23.21
N ASP A 226 -21.68 7.32 23.73
CA ASP A 226 -21.62 8.54 24.54
C ASP A 226 -20.76 8.30 25.81
N LYS A 227 -19.85 9.24 26.12
CA LYS A 227 -19.00 9.23 27.33
C LYS A 227 -19.86 9.13 28.61
N ALA A 228 -21.10 9.65 28.62
CA ALA A 228 -22.04 9.53 29.74
C ALA A 228 -22.56 8.09 29.96
N GLU A 229 -22.61 7.25 28.92
CA GLU A 229 -23.17 5.89 28.98
C GLU A 229 -22.12 4.80 29.27
N GLN A 230 -20.82 5.15 29.27
CA GLN A 230 -19.72 4.22 29.54
C GLN A 230 -19.87 3.46 30.88
N ARG A 231 -20.59 4.02 31.85
CA ARG A 231 -20.83 3.41 33.17
C ARG A 231 -21.85 2.25 33.18
N VAL A 232 -22.47 1.91 32.05
CA VAL A 232 -23.67 1.05 32.02
C VAL A 232 -23.52 -0.23 31.19
N ASN A 233 -22.69 -0.25 30.14
CA ASN A 233 -22.71 -1.34 29.15
C ASN A 233 -21.38 -2.08 29.00
N LYS A 234 -21.47 -3.42 28.95
CA LYS A 234 -20.36 -4.31 28.63
C LYS A 234 -20.00 -4.18 27.15
N LEU A 235 -18.90 -3.49 26.87
CA LEU A 235 -18.27 -3.48 25.54
C LEU A 235 -17.82 -4.90 25.19
N VAL A 236 -17.94 -5.27 23.90
CA VAL A 236 -17.58 -6.61 23.39
C VAL A 236 -16.37 -6.43 22.48
N TYR A 237 -15.19 -6.79 22.98
CA TYR A 237 -13.92 -6.58 22.30
C TYR A 237 -13.52 -7.77 21.41
N HIS A 238 -14.10 -8.93 21.69
CA HIS A 238 -13.76 -10.20 21.06
C HIS A 238 -15.05 -10.95 20.72
N THR A 239 -15.19 -11.47 19.48
CA THR A 239 -16.51 -11.95 18.99
C THR A 239 -17.06 -13.13 19.80
N ALA A 240 -16.21 -13.89 20.50
CA ALA A 240 -16.65 -14.94 21.42
C ALA A 240 -17.22 -14.43 22.76
N GLU A 241 -16.83 -13.24 23.26
CA GLU A 241 -17.38 -12.70 24.52
C GLU A 241 -18.87 -12.38 24.39
N GLY A 242 -19.29 -11.89 23.22
CA GLY A 242 -20.71 -11.70 22.90
C GLY A 242 -21.50 -13.01 22.85
N ARG A 243 -20.85 -14.13 22.45
CA ARG A 243 -21.45 -15.47 22.40
C ARG A 243 -21.54 -16.11 23.79
N GLU A 244 -20.43 -16.10 24.53
CA GLU A 244 -20.23 -16.82 25.80
C GLU A 244 -20.65 -16.01 27.03
N LYS A 245 -20.80 -14.69 26.90
CA LYS A 245 -21.09 -13.70 27.97
C LYS A 245 -20.05 -13.58 29.08
N ASN A 246 -19.06 -14.47 29.15
CA ASN A 246 -17.88 -14.33 30.00
C ASN A 246 -16.93 -13.26 29.43
N PRO A 247 -16.35 -12.37 30.25
CA PRO A 247 -15.20 -11.59 29.82
C PRO A 247 -13.98 -12.53 29.66
N ARG A 248 -13.12 -12.26 28.69
CA ARG A 248 -11.90 -13.04 28.43
C ARG A 248 -10.60 -12.26 28.74
N PHE A 249 -10.70 -10.96 28.90
CA PHE A 249 -9.57 -10.02 28.97
C PHE A 249 -9.71 -9.05 30.17
N PHE A 250 -8.61 -8.41 30.56
CA PHE A 250 -8.50 -7.46 31.66
C PHE A 250 -8.34 -6.02 31.16
N ASP A 251 -8.49 -5.02 32.04
CA ASP A 251 -8.55 -3.60 31.66
C ASP A 251 -7.37 -3.10 30.81
N GLU A 252 -6.16 -3.64 31.01
CA GLU A 252 -4.96 -3.33 30.22
C GLU A 252 -5.03 -3.86 28.78
N ASP A 253 -5.61 -5.06 28.57
CA ASP A 253 -5.83 -5.63 27.24
C ASP A 253 -6.87 -4.83 26.42
N LEU A 254 -7.76 -4.09 27.10
CA LEU A 254 -8.88 -3.40 26.45
C LEU A 254 -8.44 -2.20 25.61
N GLU A 255 -7.24 -1.67 25.84
CA GLU A 255 -6.62 -0.64 24.98
C GLU A 255 -6.05 -1.26 23.69
N ASP A 256 -5.39 -2.41 23.82
CA ASP A 256 -4.86 -3.21 22.71
C ASP A 256 -5.97 -3.70 21.74
N HIS A 257 -7.18 -3.92 22.26
CA HIS A 257 -8.37 -4.29 21.49
C HIS A 257 -9.11 -3.12 20.81
N GLN A 258 -8.68 -1.86 20.97
CA GLN A 258 -9.40 -0.73 20.37
C GLN A 258 -9.29 -0.71 18.83
N PRO A 259 -10.37 -0.33 18.13
CA PRO A 259 -10.34 -0.15 16.68
C PRO A 259 -9.61 1.15 16.28
N PHE A 260 -9.14 1.19 15.04
CA PHE A 260 -8.41 2.34 14.47
C PHE A 260 -7.13 2.73 15.25
N PRO A 261 -6.26 1.79 15.67
CA PRO A 261 -4.96 2.17 16.21
C PRO A 261 -4.18 2.96 15.15
N THR A 262 -3.30 3.88 15.58
CA THR A 262 -2.48 4.62 14.61
C THR A 262 -1.34 3.75 14.10
N LEU A 263 -0.87 4.01 12.87
CA LEU A 263 0.30 3.35 12.32
C LEU A 263 1.55 3.56 13.19
N GLN A 264 1.67 4.72 13.83
CA GLN A 264 2.73 5.00 14.79
C GLN A 264 2.64 4.06 16.00
N THR A 265 1.46 3.96 16.64
CA THR A 265 1.21 3.05 17.76
C THR A 265 1.62 1.61 17.42
N VAL A 266 1.19 1.10 16.26
CA VAL A 266 1.49 -0.26 15.79
C VAL A 266 2.99 -0.48 15.61
N LEU A 267 3.71 0.47 15.02
CA LEU A 267 5.15 0.34 14.81
C LEU A 267 5.97 0.43 16.10
N GLN A 268 5.49 1.20 17.09
CA GLN A 268 6.12 1.36 18.41
C GLN A 268 5.85 0.18 19.35
N GLU A 269 4.67 -0.45 19.28
CA GLU A 269 4.26 -1.51 20.22
C GLU A 269 4.51 -2.94 19.77
N LEU A 270 4.60 -3.20 18.46
CA LEU A 270 4.99 -4.53 17.99
C LEU A 270 6.46 -4.79 18.26
N GLU A 271 6.80 -6.01 18.70
CA GLU A 271 8.19 -6.39 18.95
C GLU A 271 9.03 -6.21 17.67
N GLN A 272 10.20 -5.57 17.77
CA GLN A 272 10.99 -5.07 16.62
C GLN A 272 11.33 -6.12 15.55
N HIS A 273 11.29 -7.40 15.92
CA HIS A 273 11.66 -8.54 15.10
C HIS A 273 10.50 -9.15 14.28
N VAL A 274 9.27 -8.67 14.48
CA VAL A 274 8.08 -9.05 13.69
C VAL A 274 8.06 -8.19 12.43
N GLY A 275 8.00 -8.81 11.25
CA GLY A 275 7.90 -8.05 10.00
C GLY A 275 6.52 -7.42 9.81
N CYS A 276 6.42 -6.40 8.95
CA CYS A 276 5.14 -5.81 8.54
C CYS A 276 4.97 -5.84 7.03
N ASN A 277 3.82 -6.31 6.54
CA ASN A 277 3.30 -5.95 5.22
C ASN A 277 2.28 -4.82 5.39
N ILE A 278 2.62 -3.63 4.94
CA ILE A 278 1.78 -2.44 5.11
C ILE A 278 1.00 -2.21 3.81
N GLU A 279 -0.28 -2.56 3.78
CA GLU A 279 -1.14 -2.25 2.62
C GLU A 279 -1.58 -0.78 2.70
N ILE A 280 -1.13 0.06 1.77
CA ILE A 280 -1.62 1.44 1.64
C ILE A 280 -2.89 1.43 0.80
N LYS A 281 -4.04 1.69 1.43
CA LYS A 281 -5.34 1.77 0.75
C LYS A 281 -5.40 3.06 -0.07
N TRP A 282 -5.80 2.92 -1.33
CA TRP A 282 -6.17 4.03 -2.21
C TRP A 282 -7.17 3.53 -3.25
N THR A 283 -8.14 4.37 -3.61
CA THR A 283 -9.21 4.00 -4.55
C THR A 283 -8.69 3.50 -5.90
N MET A 284 -9.43 2.54 -6.46
CA MET A 284 -9.37 2.12 -7.85
C MET A 284 -10.67 2.49 -8.59
N GLN A 285 -10.56 2.60 -9.91
CA GLN A 285 -11.72 2.62 -10.80
C GLN A 285 -12.10 1.18 -11.16
N LEU A 286 -13.39 0.86 -11.09
CA LEU A 286 -13.97 -0.41 -11.51
C LEU A 286 -14.27 -0.38 -13.02
N LYS A 287 -14.36 -1.56 -13.65
CA LYS A 287 -14.56 -1.71 -15.10
C LYS A 287 -15.92 -1.21 -15.62
N ASP A 288 -16.88 -0.90 -14.74
CA ASP A 288 -18.13 -0.21 -15.07
C ASP A 288 -18.02 1.32 -15.06
N GLY A 289 -16.84 1.86 -14.72
CA GLY A 289 -16.53 3.28 -14.65
C GLY A 289 -16.68 3.89 -13.25
N THR A 290 -17.24 3.17 -12.27
CA THR A 290 -17.37 3.63 -10.88
C THR A 290 -16.03 3.61 -10.12
N PHE A 291 -15.99 4.21 -8.93
CA PHE A 291 -14.81 4.25 -8.06
C PHE A 291 -15.16 3.72 -6.66
N GLU A 292 -14.21 3.04 -6.01
CA GLU A 292 -14.37 2.52 -4.64
C GLU A 292 -14.54 3.65 -3.60
N LEU A 293 -13.82 4.76 -3.77
CA LEU A 293 -13.92 5.96 -2.93
C LEU A 293 -13.50 7.23 -3.69
N ASN A 294 -14.24 8.32 -3.54
CA ASN A 294 -13.77 9.65 -4.00
C ASN A 294 -12.79 10.26 -2.96
N HIS A 295 -11.49 10.22 -3.21
CA HIS A 295 -10.48 10.86 -2.34
C HIS A 295 -10.39 12.39 -2.54
N PRO A 296 -10.32 13.19 -1.46
CA PRO A 296 -10.05 14.63 -1.52
C PRO A 296 -8.55 14.98 -1.38
N PHE A 297 -7.70 14.00 -1.14
CA PHE A 297 -6.29 14.20 -0.81
C PHE A 297 -5.41 14.26 -2.07
N ASP A 298 -4.36 15.09 -2.03
CA ASP A 298 -3.29 15.02 -3.03
C ASP A 298 -2.43 13.77 -2.80
N LEU A 299 -2.14 13.04 -3.88
CA LEU A 299 -1.46 11.74 -3.82
C LEU A 299 -0.02 11.82 -3.26
N ASN A 300 0.66 12.96 -3.39
CA ASN A 300 1.94 13.16 -2.71
C ASN A 300 1.73 13.37 -1.22
N ILE A 301 0.80 14.26 -0.81
CA ILE A 301 0.54 14.54 0.61
C ILE A 301 0.14 13.26 1.36
N TYR A 302 -0.74 12.44 0.75
CA TYR A 302 -1.19 11.18 1.32
C TYR A 302 -0.03 10.21 1.62
N LEU A 303 0.84 10.00 0.62
CA LEU A 303 2.00 9.11 0.78
C LEU A 303 3.10 9.72 1.65
N ASP A 304 3.38 11.01 1.57
CA ASP A 304 4.45 11.66 2.33
C ASP A 304 4.19 11.55 3.85
N ILE A 305 2.92 11.62 4.27
CA ILE A 305 2.51 11.45 5.67
C ILE A 305 2.72 9.99 6.12
N ILE A 306 2.20 9.01 5.36
CA ILE A 306 2.33 7.59 5.72
C ILE A 306 3.81 7.17 5.71
N LEU A 307 4.57 7.56 4.68
CA LEU A 307 5.98 7.21 4.55
C LEU A 307 6.85 7.85 5.64
N LYS A 308 6.59 9.11 6.04
CA LYS A 308 7.30 9.72 7.18
C LYS A 308 7.14 8.88 8.45
N VAL A 309 5.92 8.46 8.79
CA VAL A 309 5.65 7.61 9.97
C VAL A 309 6.40 6.28 9.89
N VAL A 310 6.41 5.59 8.74
CA VAL A 310 7.10 4.29 8.60
C VAL A 310 8.64 4.42 8.56
N LEU A 311 9.16 5.53 8.04
CA LEU A 311 10.60 5.81 8.04
C LEU A 311 11.11 6.18 9.44
N GLU A 312 10.33 6.94 10.22
CA GLU A 312 10.63 7.38 11.58
C GLU A 312 10.46 6.24 12.62
N TYR A 313 9.28 5.60 12.65
CA TYR A 313 8.93 4.61 13.69
C TYR A 313 9.25 3.16 13.32
N GLY A 314 9.64 2.87 12.07
CA GLY A 314 9.92 1.49 11.64
C GLY A 314 11.23 0.89 12.19
N GLY A 315 12.20 1.70 12.63
CA GLY A 315 13.48 1.22 13.15
C GLY A 315 14.22 0.28 12.17
N ASP A 316 14.72 -0.85 12.67
CA ASP A 316 15.38 -1.92 11.89
C ASP A 316 14.41 -3.01 11.38
N ARG A 317 13.08 -2.78 11.48
CA ARG A 317 12.05 -3.79 11.19
C ARG A 317 12.07 -4.18 9.72
N LYS A 318 11.86 -5.47 9.43
CA LYS A 318 11.64 -5.95 8.05
C LYS A 318 10.23 -5.57 7.60
N ILE A 319 10.13 -4.44 6.90
CA ILE A 319 8.87 -3.90 6.37
C ILE A 319 8.85 -4.05 4.85
N VAL A 320 7.70 -4.46 4.31
CA VAL A 320 7.37 -4.36 2.89
C VAL A 320 6.09 -3.55 2.74
N PHE A 321 6.01 -2.70 1.71
CA PHE A 321 4.77 -2.02 1.35
C PHE A 321 4.00 -2.78 0.29
N SER A 322 2.67 -2.72 0.35
CA SER A 322 1.80 -3.18 -0.72
C SER A 322 0.66 -2.20 -1.01
N ALA A 323 0.08 -2.28 -2.21
CA ALA A 323 -1.16 -1.61 -2.57
C ALA A 323 -1.77 -2.26 -3.82
N PHE A 324 -3.10 -2.25 -3.94
CA PHE A 324 -3.81 -2.61 -5.18
C PHE A 324 -3.68 -1.54 -6.26
N ASN A 325 -3.39 -0.30 -5.87
CA ASN A 325 -3.19 0.78 -6.83
C ASN A 325 -1.74 0.77 -7.37
N PRO A 326 -1.53 0.57 -8.69
CA PRO A 326 -0.19 0.47 -9.27
C PRO A 326 0.58 1.79 -9.26
N ASP A 327 -0.11 2.94 -9.28
CA ASP A 327 0.55 4.26 -9.21
C ASP A 327 1.07 4.51 -7.78
N ILE A 328 0.32 4.10 -6.74
CA ILE A 328 0.80 4.07 -5.35
C ILE A 328 2.09 3.23 -5.24
N CYS A 329 2.13 2.02 -5.80
CA CYS A 329 3.32 1.17 -5.74
C CYS A 329 4.56 1.82 -6.39
N ALA A 330 4.40 2.40 -7.58
CA ALA A 330 5.47 3.15 -8.25
C ALA A 330 5.91 4.38 -7.42
N MET A 331 4.96 5.13 -6.85
CA MET A 331 5.25 6.28 -6.00
C MET A 331 6.01 5.89 -4.73
N ILE A 332 5.64 4.81 -4.03
CA ILE A 332 6.38 4.33 -2.86
C ILE A 332 7.80 3.89 -3.24
N ARG A 333 7.96 3.19 -4.37
CA ARG A 333 9.27 2.75 -4.87
C ARG A 333 10.17 3.93 -5.25
N LEU A 334 9.61 5.05 -5.69
CA LEU A 334 10.34 6.24 -6.11
C LEU A 334 10.55 7.28 -4.98
N LYS A 335 9.66 7.31 -3.97
CA LYS A 335 9.75 8.22 -2.82
C LYS A 335 10.71 7.76 -1.72
N GLN A 336 11.15 6.51 -1.69
CA GLN A 336 12.09 6.01 -0.67
C GLN A 336 12.95 4.81 -1.13
N ASN A 337 14.05 4.55 -0.42
CA ASN A 337 15.04 3.47 -0.65
C ASN A 337 15.08 2.39 0.46
N LYS A 338 14.47 2.66 1.62
CA LYS A 338 14.67 1.86 2.84
C LYS A 338 13.87 0.55 2.87
N TYR A 339 12.74 0.48 2.18
CA TYR A 339 11.81 -0.66 2.23
C TYR A 339 11.37 -1.08 0.82
N PRO A 340 11.29 -2.39 0.53
CA PRO A 340 10.75 -2.89 -0.73
C PRO A 340 9.24 -2.70 -0.85
N VAL A 341 8.75 -2.86 -2.09
CA VAL A 341 7.33 -2.79 -2.45
C VAL A 341 6.93 -4.09 -3.16
N ILE A 342 5.71 -4.57 -2.93
CA ILE A 342 5.05 -5.63 -3.70
C ILE A 342 3.68 -5.15 -4.20
N PHE A 343 3.37 -5.43 -5.47
CA PHE A 343 2.12 -4.97 -6.09
C PHE A 343 0.99 -6.00 -5.88
N LEU A 344 -0.14 -5.57 -5.30
CA LEU A 344 -1.31 -6.44 -5.11
C LEU A 344 -2.13 -6.56 -6.39
N THR A 345 -2.54 -7.77 -6.73
CA THR A 345 -3.45 -8.04 -7.86
C THR A 345 -4.50 -9.07 -7.49
N GLN A 346 -5.75 -8.82 -7.91
CA GLN A 346 -6.85 -9.77 -7.87
C GLN A 346 -6.72 -10.89 -8.91
N GLY A 347 -5.87 -10.70 -9.92
CA GLY A 347 -5.76 -11.60 -11.08
C GLY A 347 -7.09 -11.74 -11.84
N VAL A 348 -7.30 -12.91 -12.44
CA VAL A 348 -8.57 -13.26 -13.06
C VAL A 348 -9.46 -13.95 -12.03
N THR A 349 -10.47 -13.24 -11.52
CA THR A 349 -11.42 -13.77 -10.52
C THR A 349 -12.85 -13.36 -10.84
N LEU A 350 -13.81 -14.11 -10.30
CA LEU A 350 -15.24 -13.77 -10.28
C LEU A 350 -15.72 -13.36 -8.87
N LYS A 351 -14.84 -13.36 -7.86
CA LYS A 351 -15.17 -12.99 -6.47
C LYS A 351 -15.31 -11.48 -6.28
N TYR A 352 -14.63 -10.68 -7.11
CA TYR A 352 -14.54 -9.22 -6.97
C TYR A 352 -14.80 -8.50 -8.31
N PRO A 353 -15.34 -7.27 -8.30
CA PRO A 353 -15.46 -6.46 -9.52
C PRO A 353 -14.08 -6.15 -10.12
N THR A 354 -13.91 -6.40 -11.42
CA THR A 354 -12.63 -6.18 -12.10
C THR A 354 -12.26 -4.70 -12.12
N TYR A 355 -11.02 -4.37 -11.76
CA TYR A 355 -10.47 -3.01 -11.91
C TYR A 355 -10.34 -2.61 -13.39
N HIS A 356 -10.59 -1.34 -13.68
CA HIS A 356 -10.44 -0.77 -15.03
C HIS A 356 -8.98 -0.81 -15.51
N ASP A 357 -8.02 -0.57 -14.60
CA ASP A 357 -6.59 -0.52 -14.94
C ASP A 357 -6.04 -1.90 -15.38
N PRO A 358 -5.52 -2.03 -16.61
CA PRO A 358 -5.09 -3.32 -17.16
C PRO A 358 -3.85 -3.91 -16.45
N ARG A 359 -3.09 -3.11 -15.69
CA ARG A 359 -1.95 -3.60 -14.87
C ARG A 359 -2.42 -4.58 -13.80
N CYS A 360 -3.65 -4.42 -13.33
CA CYS A 360 -4.22 -5.17 -12.20
C CYS A 360 -4.92 -6.47 -12.60
N GLN A 361 -5.24 -6.66 -13.88
CA GLN A 361 -6.22 -7.65 -14.36
C GLN A 361 -5.68 -9.09 -14.54
N THR A 362 -4.37 -9.27 -14.66
CA THR A 362 -3.76 -10.60 -14.80
C THR A 362 -2.35 -10.63 -14.20
N ILE A 363 -1.89 -11.80 -13.74
CA ILE A 363 -0.53 -11.97 -13.21
C ILE A 363 0.56 -11.60 -14.25
N PRO A 364 0.46 -11.97 -15.54
CA PRO A 364 1.39 -11.49 -16.56
C PRO A 364 1.44 -9.96 -16.73
N MET A 365 0.34 -9.23 -16.49
CA MET A 365 0.35 -7.76 -16.47
C MET A 365 0.95 -7.20 -15.17
N ALA A 366 0.69 -7.84 -14.03
CA ALA A 366 1.32 -7.51 -12.76
C ALA A 366 2.84 -7.69 -12.79
N ILE A 367 3.35 -8.76 -13.42
CA ILE A 367 4.78 -8.98 -13.67
C ILE A 367 5.37 -7.82 -14.50
N LYS A 368 4.73 -7.46 -15.62
CA LYS A 368 5.19 -6.34 -16.48
C LYS A 368 5.25 -5.01 -15.70
N HIS A 369 4.22 -4.71 -14.91
CA HIS A 369 4.22 -3.49 -14.09
C HIS A 369 5.31 -3.53 -13.02
N ALA A 370 5.48 -4.65 -12.31
CA ALA A 370 6.49 -4.78 -11.27
C ALA A 370 7.93 -4.67 -11.81
N LEU A 371 8.20 -5.18 -13.02
CA LEU A 371 9.46 -5.00 -13.72
C LEU A 371 9.67 -3.55 -14.17
N ALA A 372 8.65 -2.91 -14.76
CA ALA A 372 8.74 -1.55 -15.30
C ALA A 372 8.95 -0.49 -14.20
N ALA A 373 8.16 -0.55 -13.12
CA ALA A 373 8.22 0.38 -11.99
C ALA A 373 9.30 0.01 -10.94
N ASP A 374 10.17 -0.95 -11.25
CA ASP A 374 11.25 -1.45 -10.40
C ASP A 374 10.81 -1.89 -8.96
N ILE A 375 9.69 -2.59 -8.88
CA ILE A 375 9.10 -3.15 -7.65
C ILE A 375 9.78 -4.52 -7.33
N LEU A 376 9.75 -4.99 -6.07
CA LEU A 376 10.42 -6.26 -5.68
C LEU A 376 9.63 -7.51 -6.09
N GLY A 377 8.30 -7.42 -6.13
CA GLY A 377 7.46 -8.56 -6.49
C GLY A 377 5.97 -8.25 -6.55
N ILE A 378 5.17 -9.30 -6.52
CA ILE A 378 3.70 -9.22 -6.58
C ILE A 378 3.04 -10.04 -5.47
N ASN A 379 1.82 -9.66 -5.11
CA ASN A 379 0.99 -10.32 -4.12
C ASN A 379 -0.36 -10.68 -4.75
N VAL A 380 -0.59 -11.98 -4.99
CA VAL A 380 -1.65 -12.44 -5.90
C VAL A 380 -2.80 -13.11 -5.17
N HIS A 381 -4.02 -12.98 -5.69
CA HIS A 381 -5.15 -13.74 -5.19
C HIS A 381 -4.97 -15.25 -5.45
N THR A 382 -5.07 -16.08 -4.40
CA THR A 382 -4.71 -17.50 -4.43
C THR A 382 -5.49 -18.33 -5.45
N GLU A 383 -6.76 -17.98 -5.73
CA GLU A 383 -7.60 -18.66 -6.73
C GLU A 383 -6.92 -18.78 -8.10
N ASP A 384 -6.17 -17.75 -8.54
CA ASP A 384 -5.49 -17.73 -9.83
C ASP A 384 -4.34 -18.78 -9.88
N ILE A 385 -3.67 -18.98 -8.75
CA ILE A 385 -2.56 -19.93 -8.59
C ILE A 385 -3.05 -21.37 -8.39
N LEU A 386 -4.19 -21.57 -7.73
CA LEU A 386 -4.82 -22.89 -7.64
C LEU A 386 -5.40 -23.34 -8.99
N ARG A 387 -5.81 -22.39 -9.84
CA ARG A 387 -6.29 -22.64 -11.21
C ARG A 387 -5.15 -22.89 -12.20
N ASP A 388 -4.06 -22.13 -12.13
CA ASP A 388 -2.83 -22.39 -12.90
C ASP A 388 -1.56 -22.18 -12.05
N PRO A 389 -1.02 -23.28 -11.46
CA PRO A 389 0.24 -23.23 -10.71
C PRO A 389 1.47 -22.87 -11.55
N SER A 390 1.40 -22.93 -12.89
CA SER A 390 2.54 -22.58 -13.76
C SER A 390 2.90 -21.10 -13.67
N GLN A 391 1.94 -20.24 -13.28
CA GLN A 391 2.13 -18.82 -13.04
C GLN A 391 3.18 -18.55 -11.94
N VAL A 392 3.35 -19.45 -10.97
CA VAL A 392 4.43 -19.35 -9.96
C VAL A 392 5.81 -19.43 -10.60
N LYS A 393 5.96 -20.24 -11.66
CA LYS A 393 7.21 -20.29 -12.43
C LYS A 393 7.41 -19.00 -13.23
N LEU A 394 6.36 -18.45 -13.84
CA LEU A 394 6.46 -17.19 -14.62
C LEU A 394 6.96 -16.02 -13.76
N VAL A 395 6.48 -15.88 -12.52
CA VAL A 395 6.93 -14.83 -11.59
C VAL A 395 8.39 -15.03 -11.18
N LYS A 396 8.80 -16.28 -10.91
CA LYS A 396 10.19 -16.63 -10.54
C LYS A 396 11.17 -16.49 -11.70
N ASP A 397 10.79 -16.87 -12.91
CA ASP A 397 11.59 -16.70 -14.13
C ASP A 397 11.84 -15.22 -14.43
N ALA A 398 10.91 -14.33 -14.03
CA ALA A 398 11.06 -12.87 -14.09
C ALA A 398 11.92 -12.28 -12.95
N GLY A 399 12.42 -13.09 -12.01
CA GLY A 399 13.24 -12.64 -10.88
C GLY A 399 12.48 -11.89 -9.79
N LEU A 400 11.15 -12.02 -9.73
CA LEU A 400 10.28 -11.33 -8.77
C LEU A 400 9.96 -12.22 -7.56
N ILE A 401 9.78 -11.61 -6.39
CA ILE A 401 9.16 -12.32 -5.25
C ILE A 401 7.65 -12.44 -5.44
N MET A 402 7.05 -13.37 -4.70
CA MET A 402 5.65 -13.75 -4.88
C MET A 402 5.00 -14.08 -3.54
N PHE A 403 4.05 -13.25 -3.13
CA PHE A 403 3.15 -13.48 -2.01
C PHE A 403 1.78 -13.94 -2.54
N CYS A 404 0.91 -14.50 -1.69
CA CYS A 404 -0.49 -14.71 -2.02
C CYS A 404 -1.44 -14.44 -0.85
N TRP A 405 -2.69 -14.13 -1.18
CA TRP A 405 -3.77 -13.79 -0.24
C TRP A 405 -5.12 -14.37 -0.71
N GLY A 406 -6.11 -14.41 0.19
CA GLY A 406 -7.49 -14.82 -0.10
C GLY A 406 -7.97 -16.00 0.75
N ASP A 407 -9.30 -16.20 0.80
CA ASP A 407 -9.95 -17.20 1.66
C ASP A 407 -9.43 -18.63 1.48
N ASP A 408 -8.97 -18.99 0.27
CA ASP A 408 -8.43 -20.32 -0.04
C ASP A 408 -7.17 -20.65 0.77
N ASN A 409 -6.46 -19.64 1.30
CA ASN A 409 -5.33 -19.83 2.20
C ASN A 409 -5.73 -20.29 3.61
N ASN A 410 -7.02 -20.26 3.99
CA ASN A 410 -7.50 -20.66 5.31
C ASN A 410 -7.65 -22.19 5.46
N ASP A 411 -6.70 -22.94 4.90
CA ASP A 411 -6.59 -24.40 5.01
C ASP A 411 -5.13 -24.87 5.10
N LYS A 412 -4.88 -25.85 5.97
CA LYS A 412 -3.53 -26.38 6.23
C LYS A 412 -2.91 -27.08 5.02
N ALA A 413 -3.70 -27.76 4.19
CA ALA A 413 -3.19 -28.42 2.99
C ALA A 413 -2.88 -27.39 1.90
N THR A 414 -3.74 -26.38 1.69
CA THR A 414 -3.48 -25.26 0.77
C THR A 414 -2.23 -24.47 1.15
N ILE A 415 -2.08 -24.06 2.41
CA ILE A 415 -0.86 -23.37 2.88
C ILE A 415 0.39 -24.22 2.59
N GLN A 416 0.37 -25.51 2.96
CA GLN A 416 1.51 -26.39 2.68
C GLN A 416 1.77 -26.60 1.18
N TYR A 417 0.74 -26.61 0.35
CA TYR A 417 0.86 -26.73 -1.11
C TYR A 417 1.51 -25.48 -1.71
N LEU A 418 1.05 -24.29 -1.36
CA LEU A 418 1.60 -23.00 -1.81
C LEU A 418 3.07 -22.83 -1.39
N LYS A 419 3.40 -23.21 -0.14
CA LYS A 419 4.81 -23.25 0.31
C LYS A 419 5.65 -24.28 -0.45
N LYS A 420 5.08 -25.41 -0.90
CA LYS A 420 5.78 -26.42 -1.75
C LYS A 420 5.93 -25.99 -3.21
N LEU A 421 5.04 -25.17 -3.77
CA LEU A 421 5.28 -24.42 -5.02
C LEU A 421 6.39 -23.37 -4.83
N GLY A 422 6.70 -23.03 -3.57
CA GLY A 422 7.75 -22.10 -3.17
C GLY A 422 7.35 -20.66 -3.34
N LEU A 423 6.10 -20.30 -3.04
CA LEU A 423 5.75 -18.89 -2.81
C LEU A 423 6.60 -18.35 -1.64
N HIS A 424 6.95 -17.07 -1.70
CA HIS A 424 7.86 -16.45 -0.74
C HIS A 424 7.14 -16.17 0.59
N ALA A 425 5.84 -15.86 0.55
CA ALA A 425 4.97 -15.76 1.71
C ALA A 425 3.52 -16.18 1.39
N VAL A 426 2.78 -16.58 2.42
CA VAL A 426 1.34 -16.88 2.36
C VAL A 426 0.64 -16.04 3.44
N ILE A 427 -0.36 -15.25 3.04
CA ILE A 427 -1.16 -14.38 3.91
C ILE A 427 -2.48 -15.09 4.25
N TYR A 428 -2.76 -15.32 5.53
CA TYR A 428 -3.95 -16.07 5.97
C TYR A 428 -4.53 -15.61 7.31
N ASP A 429 -5.82 -15.93 7.54
CA ASP A 429 -6.51 -15.75 8.83
C ASP A 429 -6.07 -16.87 9.81
N LYS A 430 -6.34 -16.72 11.11
CA LYS A 430 -6.20 -17.79 12.12
C LYS A 430 -4.81 -18.46 12.15
N ILE A 431 -3.74 -17.67 12.21
CA ILE A 431 -2.37 -18.18 12.46
C ILE A 431 -2.30 -19.02 13.75
N ASP A 432 -3.17 -18.73 14.73
CA ASP A 432 -3.33 -19.51 15.96
C ASP A 432 -3.83 -20.95 15.75
N GLU A 433 -4.68 -21.18 14.74
CA GLU A 433 -5.19 -22.51 14.38
C GLU A 433 -4.36 -23.20 13.29
N TYR A 434 -3.88 -22.43 12.29
CA TYR A 434 -3.34 -22.97 11.05
C TYR A 434 -1.81 -23.09 10.99
N ASN A 435 -1.04 -22.31 11.75
CA ASN A 435 0.41 -22.40 11.74
C ASN A 435 0.89 -23.77 12.27
N ALA A 436 1.97 -24.30 11.67
CA ALA A 436 2.56 -25.60 11.99
C ALA A 436 3.96 -25.50 12.62
N LYS A 437 4.48 -24.29 12.90
CA LYS A 437 5.75 -24.09 13.59
C LYS A 437 5.69 -24.58 15.04
N GLU A 438 6.49 -25.61 15.36
CA GLU A 438 6.75 -26.02 16.75
C GLU A 438 7.54 -24.94 17.50
N VAL A 439 8.53 -24.34 16.84
CA VAL A 439 9.33 -23.22 17.35
C VAL A 439 8.80 -21.93 16.72
N LYS A 440 8.06 -21.14 17.50
CA LYS A 440 7.47 -19.86 17.09
C LYS A 440 8.46 -18.69 17.10
N GLU A 441 9.71 -18.93 16.74
CA GLU A 441 10.74 -17.89 16.70
C GLU A 441 10.75 -17.23 15.31
N SER A 442 10.77 -15.89 15.25
CA SER A 442 10.80 -15.16 13.98
C SER A 442 12.04 -15.51 13.16
N ILE A 443 11.86 -15.78 11.86
CA ILE A 443 12.96 -16.01 10.93
C ILE A 443 13.97 -14.85 10.95
N PHE A 444 13.51 -13.61 11.15
CA PHE A 444 14.39 -12.44 11.20
C PHE A 444 15.29 -12.40 12.45
N LEU A 445 14.92 -13.07 13.55
CA LEU A 445 15.82 -13.31 14.70
C LEU A 445 16.85 -14.40 14.39
N VAL A 446 16.48 -15.44 13.64
CA VAL A 446 17.41 -16.49 13.18
C VAL A 446 18.45 -15.85 12.27
N ASP A 447 18.03 -15.16 11.21
CA ASP A 447 18.86 -14.35 10.30
C ASP A 447 19.85 -13.46 11.05
N ALA A 448 19.37 -12.59 11.94
CA ALA A 448 20.20 -11.62 12.63
C ALA A 448 21.30 -12.29 13.46
N ARG A 449 20.99 -13.39 14.15
CA ARG A 449 21.97 -14.15 14.95
C ARG A 449 22.91 -14.98 14.08
N GLU A 450 22.49 -15.46 12.91
CA GLU A 450 23.36 -16.15 11.97
C GLU A 450 24.38 -15.18 11.35
N SER A 451 23.92 -14.07 10.78
CA SER A 451 24.82 -13.10 10.16
C SER A 451 25.72 -12.38 11.19
N GLN A 452 25.31 -12.24 12.45
CA GLN A 452 26.22 -11.86 13.54
C GLN A 452 27.33 -12.90 13.79
N LYS A 453 27.02 -14.20 13.79
CA LYS A 453 28.03 -15.27 13.94
C LYS A 453 29.00 -15.28 12.75
N GLU A 454 28.50 -15.08 11.53
CA GLU A 454 29.31 -15.01 10.31
C GLU A 454 30.29 -13.81 10.36
N LEU A 455 29.81 -12.63 10.74
CA LEU A 455 30.65 -11.43 10.92
C LEU A 455 31.74 -11.65 11.99
N ILE A 456 31.40 -12.29 13.12
CA ILE A 456 32.35 -12.64 14.18
C ILE A 456 33.38 -13.66 13.68
N ALA A 457 32.96 -14.69 12.93
CA ALA A 457 33.87 -15.69 12.37
C ALA A 457 34.85 -15.07 11.34
N LEU A 458 34.36 -14.18 10.46
CA LEU A 458 35.17 -13.43 9.50
C LEU A 458 36.19 -12.51 10.21
N ALA A 459 35.78 -11.83 11.28
CA ALA A 459 36.68 -11.01 12.10
C ALA A 459 37.79 -11.85 12.75
N HIS A 460 37.49 -13.04 13.27
CA HIS A 460 38.51 -13.94 13.84
C HIS A 460 39.45 -14.52 12.77
N CYS A 461 38.95 -14.92 11.60
CA CYS A 461 39.80 -15.36 10.49
C CYS A 461 40.76 -14.26 10.03
N SER A 462 40.33 -13.00 10.09
CA SER A 462 41.13 -11.82 9.73
C SER A 462 42.22 -11.46 10.76
N GLN A 463 42.24 -12.10 11.93
CA GLN A 463 43.20 -11.84 13.00
C GLN A 463 44.33 -12.88 13.12
N ILE A 464 44.32 -13.93 12.27
CA ILE A 464 45.39 -14.93 12.23
C ILE A 464 46.64 -14.30 11.59
N PRO A 465 47.78 -14.16 12.31
CA PRO A 465 48.99 -13.64 11.70
C PRO A 465 49.51 -14.61 10.63
N GLN A 466 49.89 -14.10 9.46
CA GLN A 466 50.57 -14.91 8.46
C GLN A 466 51.94 -15.35 8.99
N THR A 467 52.03 -16.59 9.47
CA THR A 467 53.31 -17.23 9.82
C THR A 467 54.17 -17.36 8.57
N GLN A 468 55.39 -16.83 8.64
CA GLN A 468 56.32 -16.82 7.51
C GLN A 468 56.70 -18.25 7.10
N ILE A 469 56.18 -18.72 5.97
CA ILE A 469 56.67 -19.92 5.29
C ILE A 469 57.86 -19.50 4.43
N SER A 470 59.06 -19.90 4.84
CA SER A 470 60.29 -19.64 4.10
C SER A 470 60.46 -20.63 2.93
N THR A 471 60.27 -20.16 1.70
CA THR A 471 60.65 -20.89 0.49
C THR A 471 62.13 -20.66 0.14
N PRO A 472 62.88 -21.69 -0.28
CA PRO A 472 64.26 -21.55 -0.73
C PRO A 472 64.36 -20.96 -2.16
N LEU A 473 65.51 -20.35 -2.45
CA LEU A 473 65.87 -19.75 -3.75
C LEU A 473 65.83 -20.73 -4.93
N ASN A 474 65.47 -20.22 -6.13
CA ASN A 474 66.34 -20.35 -7.31
C ASN A 474 65.93 -19.42 -8.50
N THR A 475 66.91 -18.61 -8.94
CA THR A 475 67.15 -18.10 -10.31
C THR A 475 66.00 -17.52 -11.16
N GLU A 476 65.88 -16.19 -11.10
CA GLU A 476 65.96 -15.24 -12.24
C GLU A 476 65.54 -15.66 -13.67
N LYS A 477 64.58 -14.92 -14.25
CA LYS A 477 64.89 -13.84 -15.24
C LYS A 477 63.70 -12.90 -15.50
N GLU A 478 64.00 -11.66 -15.83
CA GLU A 478 63.05 -10.53 -15.88
C GLU A 478 62.59 -10.15 -17.30
N CYS A 479 61.47 -9.42 -17.40
CA CYS A 479 61.49 -8.08 -18.01
C CYS A 479 60.28 -7.22 -17.56
N TYR A 480 60.47 -5.90 -17.48
CA TYR A 480 59.47 -4.86 -17.17
C TYR A 480 58.69 -4.46 -18.46
N LEU A 481 57.69 -3.56 -18.55
CA LEU A 481 57.21 -2.36 -17.81
C LEU A 481 55.65 -2.29 -17.92
N ASP A 482 54.87 -1.44 -17.25
CA ASP A 482 54.96 -0.61 -16.02
C ASP A 482 53.54 0.01 -15.74
N ARG A 483 53.28 0.60 -14.57
CA ARG A 483 52.12 1.51 -14.33
C ARG A 483 52.42 2.52 -13.20
N PRO A 484 52.29 3.84 -13.41
CA PRO A 484 52.68 4.83 -12.40
C PRO A 484 51.66 4.98 -11.25
N SER A 485 52.20 5.11 -10.03
CA SER A 485 51.52 5.63 -8.82
C SER A 485 51.61 7.18 -8.80
N THR A 486 50.98 7.95 -7.89
CA THR A 486 51.38 8.15 -6.46
C THR A 486 50.28 9.05 -5.83
N THR A 487 49.62 8.74 -4.70
CA THR A 487 50.01 8.97 -3.27
C THR A 487 50.39 10.45 -2.98
N ILE A 488 50.04 11.13 -1.89
CA ILE A 488 49.60 10.81 -0.49
C ILE A 488 48.44 11.79 -0.10
N SER A 489 47.96 12.08 1.13
CA SER A 489 48.27 11.77 2.56
C SER A 489 47.03 12.01 3.46
N PHE A 490 47.10 11.59 4.73
CA PHE A 490 46.19 11.98 5.83
C PHE A 490 46.93 12.85 6.88
N THR A 491 46.21 13.69 7.63
CA THR A 491 46.69 14.32 8.88
C THR A 491 45.62 14.26 9.98
N LYS A 492 46.04 14.00 11.22
CA LYS A 492 45.20 14.12 12.43
C LYS A 492 45.37 15.52 13.03
N ASN A 493 44.36 15.99 13.76
CA ASN A 493 44.54 16.88 14.91
C ASN A 493 43.37 16.71 15.89
N SER A 494 43.60 17.06 17.16
CA SER A 494 42.65 16.81 18.27
C SER A 494 42.67 17.92 19.31
N ILE A 495 41.49 18.52 19.54
CA ILE A 495 41.05 19.41 20.64
C ILE A 495 39.50 19.42 20.47
N GLY A 496 38.64 19.44 21.50
CA GLY A 496 38.87 19.63 22.93
C GLY A 496 38.03 20.80 23.44
N GLY A 497 36.77 20.55 23.80
CA GLY A 497 35.87 21.60 24.30
C GLY A 497 34.49 21.05 24.67
N GLU A 498 34.06 21.34 25.89
CA GLU A 498 32.70 21.08 26.39
C GLU A 498 31.75 22.18 25.92
N ASN A 499 30.45 21.88 25.79
CA ASN A 499 29.43 22.86 26.18
C ASN A 499 28.06 22.22 26.45
N ILE A 500 27.32 22.83 27.37
CA ILE A 500 26.00 22.39 27.83
C ILE A 500 24.95 23.28 27.18
N TYR A 501 23.87 22.70 26.67
CA TYR A 501 22.64 23.43 26.33
C TYR A 501 21.41 22.78 26.99
N SER A 502 20.49 23.64 27.42
CA SER A 502 19.47 23.34 28.43
C SER A 502 18.06 23.24 27.88
N VAL A 503 17.26 22.35 28.48
CA VAL A 503 15.84 22.15 28.15
C VAL A 503 14.98 23.26 28.79
N PRO A 504 14.06 23.92 28.05
CA PRO A 504 13.10 24.85 28.63
C PRO A 504 11.90 24.10 29.24
N THR A 505 11.77 24.09 30.56
CA THR A 505 10.60 23.50 31.25
C THR A 505 9.39 24.43 31.15
N LEU A 506 8.45 24.12 30.24
CA LEU A 506 7.15 24.80 30.17
C LEU A 506 6.18 24.23 31.21
N LYS A 507 5.75 25.07 32.16
CA LYS A 507 4.63 24.78 33.08
C LYS A 507 3.33 25.25 32.44
N ILE A 508 2.37 24.35 32.28
CA ILE A 508 0.98 24.69 31.96
C ILE A 508 0.13 24.49 33.22
N SER A 509 -0.75 25.43 33.52
CA SER A 509 -1.63 25.41 34.69
C SER A 509 -2.93 24.67 34.40
N ALA A 510 -3.35 23.79 35.31
CA ALA A 510 -4.67 23.17 35.25
C ALA A 510 -5.79 24.17 35.60
N ASN A 511 -6.84 24.21 34.77
CA ASN A 511 -8.22 24.56 35.12
C ASN A 511 -9.15 24.10 33.98
N CYS A 512 -10.37 23.66 34.32
CA CYS A 512 -11.19 22.82 33.42
C CYS A 512 -12.29 23.59 32.67
N GLU A 513 -12.57 23.23 31.41
CA GLU A 513 -13.81 23.59 30.68
C GLU A 513 -14.41 22.41 29.84
N GLU A 514 -14.09 21.14 30.15
CA GLU A 514 -14.45 19.93 29.36
C GLU A 514 -15.96 19.72 29.05
N ASN A 515 -16.88 20.45 29.69
CA ASN A 515 -18.32 20.24 29.57
C ASN A 515 -19.01 20.96 28.40
N LYS A 516 -18.30 21.80 27.62
CA LYS A 516 -18.89 22.51 26.46
C LYS A 516 -18.78 21.74 25.16
N GLU A 517 -17.57 21.31 24.78
CA GLU A 517 -17.27 20.72 23.46
C GLU A 517 -18.09 19.43 23.19
N ILE A 518 -18.37 18.63 24.22
CA ILE A 518 -19.18 17.40 24.12
C ILE A 518 -20.61 17.69 23.59
N ASN A 519 -21.16 18.87 23.89
CA ASN A 519 -22.47 19.32 23.40
C ASN A 519 -22.44 19.92 21.98
N GLU A 520 -21.27 20.00 21.35
CA GLU A 520 -21.08 20.41 19.96
C GLU A 520 -20.74 19.19 19.08
N ILE A 521 -19.88 18.28 19.55
CA ILE A 521 -19.60 16.99 18.90
C ILE A 521 -20.90 16.19 18.63
N THR A 522 -21.80 16.13 19.61
CA THR A 522 -23.12 15.47 19.45
C THR A 522 -24.07 16.20 18.49
N LYS A 523 -23.93 17.53 18.36
CA LYS A 523 -24.65 18.29 17.33
C LYS A 523 -24.10 18.01 15.93
N ASP A 524 -22.79 17.90 15.75
CA ASP A 524 -22.20 17.67 14.42
C ASP A 524 -22.66 16.34 13.80
N PHE A 525 -22.67 15.25 14.56
CA PHE A 525 -23.20 13.96 14.10
C PHE A 525 -24.69 14.03 13.74
N SER A 526 -25.52 14.71 14.55
CA SER A 526 -26.94 14.90 14.22
C SER A 526 -27.16 15.87 13.05
N THR A 527 -26.29 16.86 12.86
CA THR A 527 -26.38 17.86 11.79
C THR A 527 -26.05 17.23 10.44
N CYS A 528 -25.02 16.38 10.37
CA CYS A 528 -24.77 15.54 9.19
C CYS A 528 -25.99 14.69 8.84
N ALA A 529 -26.55 13.96 9.81
CA ALA A 529 -27.73 13.10 9.58
C ALA A 529 -28.95 13.91 9.06
N ASN A 530 -29.19 15.10 9.60
CA ASN A 530 -30.28 15.98 9.17
C ASN A 530 -30.07 16.57 7.77
N THR A 531 -28.83 16.73 7.30
CA THR A 531 -28.56 17.21 5.93
C THR A 531 -28.93 16.17 4.87
N PHE A 532 -28.66 14.88 5.10
CA PHE A 532 -28.99 13.82 4.14
C PHE A 532 -30.46 13.37 4.17
N GLY A 533 -31.12 13.42 5.32
CA GLY A 533 -32.51 12.94 5.47
C GLY A 533 -33.57 13.71 4.67
N ASN A 534 -33.29 14.94 4.24
CA ASN A 534 -34.30 15.83 3.64
C ASN A 534 -34.48 15.67 2.11
N LEU A 535 -33.71 14.82 1.43
CA LEU A 535 -33.88 14.54 0.00
C LEU A 535 -34.97 13.49 -0.32
N ALA A 536 -35.51 12.81 0.70
CA ALA A 536 -36.43 11.68 0.54
C ALA A 536 -37.94 12.03 0.66
N ALA A 537 -38.33 13.28 0.43
CA ALA A 537 -39.71 13.73 0.69
C ALA A 537 -40.27 14.80 -0.27
N ASN A 538 -40.48 14.48 -1.56
CA ASN A 538 -41.54 15.12 -2.39
C ASN A 538 -41.76 14.42 -3.75
N THR A 539 -42.45 13.27 -3.76
CA THR A 539 -42.79 12.58 -5.02
C THR A 539 -44.18 11.92 -5.01
N LYS A 540 -45.25 12.71 -5.18
CA LYS A 540 -46.58 12.19 -5.56
C LYS A 540 -47.31 13.09 -6.56
N ASN A 541 -47.70 12.47 -7.67
CA ASN A 541 -48.81 12.82 -8.57
C ASN A 541 -48.86 14.24 -9.16
N VAL A 542 -48.30 14.40 -10.37
CA VAL A 542 -49.03 15.06 -11.47
C VAL A 542 -48.98 14.13 -12.70
N SER A 543 -50.13 13.83 -13.27
CA SER A 543 -50.27 13.11 -14.54
C SER A 543 -51.13 13.92 -15.52
N ASN A 544 -50.85 13.77 -16.81
CA ASN A 544 -51.61 14.27 -17.96
C ASN A 544 -51.65 15.79 -18.23
N LEU A 545 -50.70 16.29 -19.04
CA LEU A 545 -50.94 17.28 -20.11
C LEU A 545 -49.84 17.12 -21.19
N ILE A 546 -50.01 16.27 -22.21
CA ILE A 546 -50.73 16.49 -23.49
C ILE A 546 -49.98 17.39 -24.49
N CYS A 547 -49.28 16.71 -25.42
CA CYS A 547 -49.13 16.98 -26.87
C CYS A 547 -48.31 18.17 -27.41
N GLY A 548 -47.51 17.88 -28.45
CA GLY A 548 -46.84 18.84 -29.35
C GLY A 548 -45.33 19.00 -29.07
N GLN A 549 -44.41 18.90 -30.04
CA GLN A 549 -44.55 18.53 -31.46
C GLN A 549 -43.24 17.87 -31.96
N SER A 550 -43.27 17.20 -33.12
CA SER A 550 -42.12 16.46 -33.66
C SER A 550 -41.34 17.26 -34.73
N THR A 551 -40.01 17.21 -34.67
CA THR A 551 -39.10 17.46 -35.80
C THR A 551 -37.96 16.45 -35.76
N ALA A 552 -38.05 15.40 -36.59
CA ALA A 552 -36.99 14.42 -36.78
C ALA A 552 -35.95 14.90 -37.82
N LEU A 553 -34.71 14.45 -37.68
CA LEU A 553 -33.70 14.50 -38.75
C LEU A 553 -32.87 13.21 -38.74
N SER A 554 -33.19 12.37 -39.73
CA SER A 554 -32.52 11.14 -40.18
C SER A 554 -31.21 10.71 -39.51
N GLU A 555 -31.24 9.55 -38.87
CA GLU A 555 -30.08 8.66 -38.80
C GLU A 555 -29.68 8.20 -40.22
N ILE A 556 -28.37 8.01 -40.45
CA ILE A 556 -27.87 7.25 -41.61
C ILE A 556 -26.88 6.22 -41.04
N TYR A 557 -27.28 4.95 -41.07
CA TYR A 557 -26.38 3.84 -40.79
C TYR A 557 -25.41 3.66 -41.96
N GLY A 558 -24.12 3.56 -41.64
CA GLY A 558 -23.07 3.11 -42.54
C GLY A 558 -22.10 2.24 -41.76
N GLU A 559 -22.24 0.92 -41.90
CA GLU A 559 -21.31 -0.04 -41.31
C GLU A 559 -20.03 -0.07 -42.15
N ASP A 560 -18.88 0.20 -41.53
CA ASP A 560 -17.56 0.04 -42.15
C ASP A 560 -16.62 -0.70 -41.17
N GLU A 561 -16.68 -2.03 -41.20
CA GLU A 561 -15.93 -2.96 -40.33
C GLU A 561 -14.42 -3.04 -40.71
N ALA A 562 -13.81 -1.92 -41.07
CA ALA A 562 -12.43 -1.83 -41.57
C ALA A 562 -11.43 -1.10 -40.65
N ALA A 563 -11.87 -0.65 -39.47
CA ALA A 563 -11.12 0.29 -38.62
C ALA A 563 -10.92 -0.13 -37.14
N LYS A 564 -10.94 -1.44 -36.82
CA LYS A 564 -10.78 -1.94 -35.44
C LYS A 564 -9.34 -2.29 -35.02
N ASP A 565 -8.42 -2.46 -35.96
CA ASP A 565 -7.01 -2.82 -35.69
C ASP A 565 -6.04 -1.66 -35.99
N CYS A 566 -6.10 -0.58 -35.21
CA CYS A 566 -5.01 0.40 -35.11
C CYS A 566 -5.18 1.34 -33.90
N LEU A 567 -4.11 1.44 -33.08
CA LEU A 567 -3.95 2.26 -31.84
C LEU A 567 -4.64 1.71 -30.57
#